data_AF-A0A1B1RZ04-F1
#
_entry.id   AF-A0A1B1RZ04-F1
#
_cell.length_a   1.000
_cell.length_b   1.000
_cell.length_c   1.000
_cell.angle_alpha   90.00
_cell.angle_beta   90.00
_cell.angle_gamma   90.00
#
_symmetry.space_group_name_H-M   'P 1'
#
loop_
_entity.id
_entity.type
_entity.pdbx_description
1 polymer ?
#
loop_
_entity_poly.entity_id
_entity_poly.type
_entity_poly.pdbx_seq_one_letter_code
_entity_poly.pdbx_strand_id
1 'polypeptide(L)'
;MTSPKKTSANNQSEKIACKYPVYPIGQNFFVDFGSQESIYGNWQVAENDNAPFYMCRRVFESGNVSRRKSADHYRQFFEAEIHYALNKV
;
A
#
# COMPACT_ATOMS: atom_id res chain seq x y z
N MET A 1 29.53 35.40 18.15
CA MET A 1 29.24 34.00 17.77
C MET A 1 27.89 33.98 17.09
N THR A 2 27.86 34.10 15.77
CA THR A 2 26.62 34.17 14.97
C THR A 2 26.37 32.81 14.35
N SER A 3 25.38 32.10 14.88
CA SER A 3 24.92 30.81 14.36
C SER A 3 24.29 30.99 12.98
N PRO A 4 24.64 30.20 11.95
CA PRO A 4 23.97 30.29 10.66
C PRO A 4 22.58 29.65 10.75
N LYS A 5 21.58 30.47 10.46
CA LYS A 5 20.17 30.12 10.26
C LYS A 5 20.09 29.17 9.06
N LYS A 6 19.85 27.88 9.31
CA LYS A 6 19.62 26.86 8.27
C LYS A 6 18.22 27.10 7.69
N THR A 7 18.17 27.86 6.60
CA THR A 7 16.96 28.11 5.81
C THR A 7 16.36 26.79 5.36
N SER A 8 15.07 26.63 5.61
CA SER A 8 14.24 25.46 5.32
C SER A 8 14.44 24.96 3.90
N ALA A 9 14.83 23.68 3.79
CA ALA A 9 14.72 22.95 2.53
C ALA A 9 13.24 22.89 2.15
N ASN A 10 12.92 23.57 1.06
CA ASN A 10 11.62 23.53 0.39
C ASN A 10 11.47 22.11 -0.19
N ASN A 11 10.98 21.16 0.61
CA ASN A 11 10.60 19.83 0.12
C ASN A 11 9.31 19.99 -0.69
N GLN A 12 9.44 20.41 -1.95
CA GLN A 12 8.44 20.10 -2.95
C GLN A 12 8.37 18.57 -2.99
N SER A 13 7.31 18.04 -2.38
CA SER A 13 6.90 16.65 -2.51
C SER A 13 6.66 16.42 -4.01
N GLU A 14 7.68 15.95 -4.71
CA GLU A 14 7.49 15.26 -5.98
C GLU A 14 6.46 14.18 -5.67
N LYS A 15 5.23 14.36 -6.16
CA LYS A 15 4.21 13.33 -6.09
C LYS A 15 4.78 12.18 -6.90
N ILE A 16 5.33 11.19 -6.22
CA ILE A 16 5.80 9.95 -6.83
C ILE A 16 4.64 9.46 -7.68
N ALA A 17 4.82 9.44 -9.00
CA ALA A 17 3.76 9.03 -9.91
C ALA A 17 3.68 7.50 -9.93
N CYS A 18 2.49 6.96 -10.18
CA CYS A 18 2.33 5.52 -10.43
C CYS A 18 3.07 5.13 -11.73
N LYS A 19 3.93 4.13 -11.63
CA LYS A 19 4.56 3.43 -12.75
C LYS A 19 3.60 2.46 -13.42
N TYR A 20 2.65 1.89 -12.67
CA TYR A 20 1.66 0.94 -13.17
C TYR A 20 0.25 1.57 -13.24
N PRO A 21 -0.70 0.96 -13.97
CA PRO A 21 -2.09 1.42 -13.96
C PRO A 21 -2.65 1.49 -12.54
N VAL A 22 -3.47 2.51 -12.26
CA VAL A 22 -4.10 2.67 -10.95
C VAL A 22 -5.10 1.54 -10.70
N TYR A 23 -4.96 0.86 -9.57
CA TYR A 23 -5.88 -0.22 -9.20
C TYR A 23 -7.18 0.35 -8.60
N PRO A 24 -8.36 -0.16 -9.01
CA PRO A 24 -9.63 0.31 -8.48
C PRO A 24 -9.85 -0.16 -7.04
N ILE A 25 -10.64 0.60 -6.28
CA ILE A 25 -11.17 0.17 -4.99
C ILE A 25 -11.98 -1.12 -5.20
N GLY A 26 -11.77 -2.12 -4.34
CA GLY A 26 -12.36 -3.45 -4.46
C GLY A 26 -11.48 -4.47 -5.19
N GLN A 27 -10.35 -4.06 -5.80
CA GLN A 27 -9.42 -4.98 -6.42
C GLN A 27 -8.83 -5.94 -5.38
N ASN A 28 -9.02 -7.24 -5.59
CA ASN A 28 -8.44 -8.29 -4.76
C ASN A 28 -7.08 -8.72 -5.32
N PHE A 29 -6.14 -9.05 -4.44
CA PHE A 29 -4.85 -9.63 -4.79
C PHE A 29 -4.37 -10.56 -3.67
N PHE A 30 -3.59 -11.57 -4.04
CA PHE A 30 -3.01 -12.51 -3.08
C PHE A 30 -1.52 -12.22 -2.90
N VAL A 31 -1.12 -12.14 -1.64
CA VAL A 31 0.24 -11.80 -1.28
C VAL A 31 0.94 -13.05 -0.79
N ASP A 32 1.86 -13.55 -1.61
CA ASP A 32 2.75 -14.66 -1.31
C ASP A 32 4.19 -14.14 -1.09
N PHE A 33 4.44 -13.57 0.09
CA PHE A 33 5.75 -13.01 0.46
C PHE A 33 6.71 -14.01 1.12
N GLY A 34 6.46 -15.31 1.02
CA GLY A 34 7.32 -16.33 1.64
C GLY A 34 7.38 -16.17 3.17
N SER A 35 8.49 -15.68 3.72
CA SER A 35 8.77 -15.65 5.17
C SER A 35 8.13 -14.49 5.95
N GLN A 36 7.50 -13.51 5.30
CA GLN A 36 6.74 -12.46 6.00
C GLN A 36 5.27 -12.89 6.23
N GLU A 37 5.08 -13.76 7.22
CA GLU A 37 3.75 -14.33 7.57
C GLU A 37 2.69 -13.27 7.90
N SER A 38 3.10 -12.10 8.40
CA SER A 38 2.16 -11.05 8.81
C SER A 38 1.36 -10.47 7.64
N ILE A 39 1.92 -10.46 6.43
CA ILE A 39 1.29 -9.90 5.23
C ILE A 39 0.80 -10.98 4.26
N TYR A 40 1.10 -12.24 4.54
CA TYR A 40 0.62 -13.37 3.75
C TYR A 40 -0.90 -13.45 3.75
N GLY A 41 -1.48 -13.63 2.56
CA GLY A 41 -2.90 -13.87 2.40
C GLY A 41 -3.58 -12.96 1.37
N ASN A 42 -4.91 -12.96 1.40
CA ASN A 42 -5.73 -12.17 0.49
C ASN A 42 -5.91 -10.74 1.02
N TRP A 43 -5.79 -9.77 0.12
CA TRP A 43 -5.96 -8.36 0.38
C TRP A 43 -6.86 -7.72 -0.68
N GLN A 44 -7.53 -6.64 -0.29
CA GLN A 44 -8.39 -5.84 -1.15
C GLN A 44 -8.03 -4.37 -1.05
N VAL A 45 -7.94 -3.68 -2.18
CA VAL A 45 -7.77 -2.21 -2.22
C VAL A 45 -8.99 -1.54 -1.60
N ALA A 46 -8.79 -0.78 -0.53
CA ALA A 46 -9.82 -0.01 0.15
C ALA A 46 -9.80 1.47 -0.26
N GLU A 47 -8.62 2.05 -0.44
CA GLU A 47 -8.43 3.45 -0.82
C GLU A 47 -7.26 3.56 -1.83
N ASN A 48 -7.45 4.36 -2.88
CA ASN A 48 -6.43 4.58 -3.93
C ASN A 48 -6.16 6.07 -4.22
N ASP A 49 -6.73 7.00 -3.46
CA ASP A 49 -6.55 8.45 -3.67
C ASP A 49 -5.10 8.92 -3.49
N ASN A 50 -4.32 8.16 -2.73
CA ASN A 50 -2.91 8.44 -2.42
C ASN A 50 -1.92 7.59 -3.24
N ALA A 51 -2.38 7.03 -4.38
CA ALA A 51 -1.54 6.25 -5.27
C ALA A 51 -0.23 7.01 -5.58
N PRO A 52 0.94 6.34 -5.56
CA PRO A 52 1.19 4.89 -5.65
C PRO A 52 1.07 4.12 -4.33
N PHE A 53 0.68 4.78 -3.25
CA PHE A 53 0.41 4.13 -1.97
C PHE A 53 -1.08 3.84 -1.81
N TYR A 54 -1.42 2.57 -1.78
CA TYR A 54 -2.78 2.08 -1.65
C TYR A 54 -3.03 1.64 -0.23
N MET A 55 -4.22 1.92 0.28
CA MET A 55 -4.64 1.36 1.55
C MET A 55 -5.47 0.12 1.31
N CYS A 56 -5.08 -1.00 1.92
CA CYS A 56 -5.65 -2.30 1.65
C CYS A 56 -6.17 -2.95 2.93
N ARG A 57 -7.23 -3.75 2.79
CA ARG A 57 -7.85 -4.53 3.87
C ARG A 57 -7.63 -6.01 3.65
N ARG A 58 -7.43 -6.75 4.73
CA ARG A 58 -7.32 -8.21 4.69
C ARG A 58 -8.67 -8.82 4.34
N VAL A 59 -8.64 -9.81 3.45
CA VAL A 59 -9.79 -10.63 3.08
C VAL A 59 -9.61 -11.99 3.74
N PHE A 60 -10.60 -12.40 4.52
CA PHE A 60 -10.59 -13.72 5.17
C PHE A 60 -10.93 -14.82 4.17
N GLU A 61 -10.63 -16.07 4.51
CA GLU A 61 -10.97 -17.25 3.70
C GLU A 61 -12.48 -17.35 3.40
N SER A 62 -13.32 -16.79 4.28
CA SER A 62 -14.78 -16.68 4.05
C SER A 62 -15.16 -15.69 2.95
N GLY A 63 -14.21 -14.97 2.34
CA GLY A 63 -14.44 -13.88 1.38
C GLY A 63 -14.81 -12.55 2.03
N ASN A 64 -14.97 -12.51 3.36
CA ASN A 64 -15.30 -11.28 4.08
C ASN A 64 -14.08 -10.37 4.21
N VAL A 65 -14.29 -9.07 3.97
CA VAL A 65 -13.27 -8.04 4.18
C VAL A 65 -13.24 -7.63 5.64
N SER A 66 -12.05 -7.57 6.23
CA SER A 66 -11.88 -7.13 7.62
C SER A 66 -12.31 -5.68 7.80
N ARG A 67 -13.06 -5.43 8.89
CA ARG A 67 -13.45 -4.07 9.32
C ARG A 67 -12.47 -3.48 10.34
N ARG A 68 -11.51 -4.27 10.81
CA ARG A 68 -10.54 -3.85 11.82
C ARG A 68 -9.48 -2.94 11.20
N LYS A 69 -9.06 -1.92 11.95
CA LYS A 69 -8.04 -0.93 11.53
C LYS A 69 -6.64 -1.23 12.09
N SER A 70 -6.39 -2.42 12.63
CA SER A 70 -5.04 -2.81 13.08
C SER A 70 -4.15 -3.14 11.87
N ALA A 71 -2.83 -3.05 12.06
CA ALA A 71 -1.85 -3.28 11.00
C ALA A 71 -2.00 -4.65 10.31
N ASP A 72 -2.44 -5.68 11.03
CA ASP A 72 -2.65 -7.03 10.48
C ASP A 72 -3.86 -7.14 9.54
N HIS A 73 -4.77 -6.15 9.59
CA HIS A 73 -6.01 -6.13 8.84
C HIS A 73 -6.12 -4.93 7.89
N TYR A 74 -5.32 -3.89 8.12
CA TYR A 74 -5.34 -2.64 7.38
C TYR A 74 -3.91 -2.13 7.18
N ARG A 75 -3.43 -2.16 5.94
CA ARG A 75 -2.02 -1.87 5.65
C ARG A 75 -1.87 -1.15 4.31
N GLN A 76 -0.84 -0.32 4.25
CA GLN A 76 -0.42 0.33 3.02
C GLN A 76 0.40 -0.63 2.16
N PHE A 77 0.09 -0.68 0.86
CA PHE A 77 0.88 -1.37 -0.15
C PHE A 77 1.31 -0.36 -1.21
N PHE A 78 2.53 -0.53 -1.71
CA PHE A 78 3.03 0.20 -2.86
C PHE A 78 2.51 -0.45 -4.15
N GLU A 79 2.27 0.35 -5.19
CA GLU A 79 1.74 -0.12 -6.47
C GLU A 79 2.47 -1.34 -7.04
N ALA A 80 3.79 -1.41 -6.86
CA ALA A 80 4.62 -2.45 -7.45
C ALA A 80 4.41 -3.78 -6.73
N GLU A 81 4.10 -3.75 -5.42
CA GLU A 81 3.76 -4.94 -4.64
C GLU A 81 2.43 -5.52 -5.12
N ILE A 82 1.43 -4.66 -5.33
CA ILE A 82 0.11 -5.07 -5.86
C ILE A 82 0.27 -5.60 -7.29
N HIS A 83 1.03 -4.91 -8.14
CA HIS A 83 1.29 -5.35 -9.50
C HIS A 83 1.97 -6.71 -9.53
N TYR A 84 3.00 -6.91 -8.71
CA TYR A 84 3.70 -8.18 -8.62
C TYR A 84 2.78 -9.31 -8.15
N ALA A 85 1.96 -9.05 -7.12
CA ALA A 85 0.97 -10.00 -6.61
C ALA A 85 -0.09 -10.40 -7.66
N LEU A 86 -0.51 -9.47 -8.52
CA LEU A 86 -1.50 -9.73 -9.57
C LEU A 86 -0.92 -10.48 -10.79
N ASN A 87 0.38 -10.35 -11.05
CA ASN A 87 1.03 -10.94 -12.23
C ASN A 87 1.90 -12.16 -11.91
N LYS A 88 2.01 -12.57 -10.64
CA LYS A 88 2.54 -13.87 -10.25
C LYS A 88 1.52 -14.95 -10.66
N VAL A 89 1.69 -15.50 -11.86
CA VAL A 89 0.99 -16.68 -12.37
C VAL A 89 1.89 -17.89 -12.25
#